data_AF-A0A7Y9E9E5-F1
#
_entry.id   AF-A0A7Y9E9E5-F1
#
_cell.length_a   1.000
_cell.length_b   1.000
_cell.length_c   1.000
_cell.angle_alpha   90.00
_cell.angle_beta   90.00
_cell.angle_gamma   90.00
#
_symmetry.space_group_name_H-M   'P 1'
#
loop_
_entity.id
_entity.type
_entity.pdbx_description
1 polymer ?
#
loop_
_entity_poly.entity_id
_entity_poly.type
_entity_poly.pdbx_seq_one_letter_code
_entity_poly.pdbx_strand_id
1 'polypeptide(L)'
;MTALASVAVLAGTAQADSASFTDRHGDIRSGNDILRVRVVNGADGGARLNLVARLRDLGSTDRVDFWIDTDPHDRGPEYRASGVSESDFMELRAVDGWGTQGTAVACRGFDIGMNGGDPSERARFTIPRRCLGGPGPVRVSVHSRRVTDNGAQNDWAPARHAWYPWVAR
;
A
#
# COMPACT_ATOMS: atom_id res chain seq x y z
N MET A 1 -11.87 -46.82 -32.65
CA MET A 1 -12.15 -45.41 -32.29
C MET A 1 -11.32 -45.08 -31.06
N THR A 2 -10.28 -44.27 -31.21
CA THR A 2 -9.28 -44.01 -30.16
C THR A 2 -9.56 -42.62 -29.60
N ALA A 3 -9.98 -42.53 -28.34
CA ALA A 3 -10.30 -41.27 -27.68
C ALA A 3 -9.01 -40.59 -27.17
N LEU A 4 -8.76 -39.37 -27.65
CA LEU A 4 -7.68 -38.51 -27.15
C LEU A 4 -8.16 -37.76 -25.90
N ALA A 5 -7.57 -38.06 -24.75
CA ALA A 5 -7.81 -37.34 -23.50
C ALA A 5 -6.97 -36.05 -23.48
N SER A 6 -7.64 -34.89 -23.52
CA SER A 6 -6.99 -33.59 -23.37
C SER A 6 -6.69 -33.33 -21.89
N VAL A 7 -5.41 -33.39 -21.51
CA VAL A 7 -4.94 -32.94 -20.20
C VAL A 7 -4.87 -31.41 -20.23
N ALA A 8 -5.86 -30.75 -19.62
CA ALA A 8 -5.80 -29.32 -19.37
C ALA A 8 -4.82 -29.05 -18.22
N VAL A 9 -3.61 -28.60 -18.56
CA VAL A 9 -2.64 -28.13 -17.59
C VAL A 9 -3.12 -26.77 -17.09
N LEU A 10 -3.69 -26.74 -15.88
CA LEU A 10 -3.94 -25.51 -15.14
C LEU A 10 -2.58 -24.90 -14.76
N ALA A 11 -2.10 -23.97 -15.59
CA ALA A 11 -0.97 -23.13 -15.22
C ALA A 11 -1.40 -22.24 -14.04
N GLY A 12 -1.09 -22.66 -12.81
CA GLY A 12 -1.20 -21.79 -11.64
C GLY A 12 -0.34 -20.57 -11.87
N THR A 13 -0.94 -19.38 -11.82
CA THR A 13 -0.19 -18.13 -11.79
C THR A 13 0.71 -18.19 -10.57
N ALA A 14 2.02 -18.26 -10.76
CA ALA A 14 2.97 -18.05 -9.68
C ALA A 14 2.69 -16.63 -9.14
N GLN A 15 1.98 -16.55 -8.02
CA GLN A 15 1.75 -15.27 -7.38
C GLN A 15 3.08 -14.84 -6.77
N ALA A 16 3.62 -13.74 -7.30
CA ALA A 16 4.88 -13.20 -6.80
C ALA A 16 4.67 -12.63 -5.39
N ASP A 17 5.68 -12.80 -4.55
CA ASP A 17 5.84 -12.15 -3.24
C ASP A 17 5.99 -10.62 -3.34
N SER A 18 6.05 -10.11 -4.57
CA SER A 18 6.14 -8.71 -4.89
C SER A 18 5.36 -8.34 -6.15
N ALA A 19 4.75 -7.17 -6.13
CA ALA A 19 4.04 -6.62 -7.27
C ALA A 19 4.29 -5.12 -7.40
N SER A 20 4.16 -4.60 -8.62
CA SER A 20 4.17 -3.16 -8.89
C SER A 20 2.95 -2.82 -9.73
N PHE A 21 2.20 -1.84 -9.27
CA PHE A 21 0.98 -1.35 -9.88
C PHE A 21 1.21 0.08 -10.35
N THR A 22 0.87 0.36 -11.60
CA THR A 22 0.88 1.72 -12.13
C THR A 22 -0.48 2.35 -11.86
N ASP A 23 -0.47 3.60 -11.41
CA ASP A 23 -1.69 4.37 -11.24
C ASP A 23 -1.93 5.29 -12.45
N ARG A 24 -3.15 5.82 -12.58
CA ARG A 24 -3.52 6.63 -13.72
C ARG A 24 -2.94 8.03 -13.55
N HIS A 25 -1.83 8.26 -14.23
CA HIS A 25 -1.17 9.57 -14.27
C HIS A 25 -2.14 10.74 -14.53
N GLY A 26 -2.09 11.76 -13.67
CA GLY A 26 -2.81 13.03 -13.83
C GLY A 26 -4.32 12.93 -13.63
N ASP A 27 -4.81 11.95 -12.88
CA ASP A 27 -6.21 11.87 -12.48
C ASP A 27 -6.61 12.90 -11.40
N ILE A 28 -5.62 13.51 -10.74
CA ILE A 28 -5.76 14.76 -9.98
C ILE A 28 -5.24 15.98 -10.77
N ARG A 29 -5.85 17.16 -10.51
CA ARG A 29 -5.49 18.42 -11.20
C ARG A 29 -4.25 19.10 -10.61
N SER A 30 -4.03 18.92 -9.31
CA SER A 30 -2.92 19.48 -8.54
C SER A 30 -2.76 18.68 -7.26
N GLY A 31 -1.58 18.71 -6.63
CA GLY A 31 -1.27 17.93 -5.43
C GLY A 31 -0.15 16.93 -5.67
N ASN A 32 0.03 15.99 -4.74
CA ASN A 32 0.92 14.86 -4.96
C ASN A 32 0.16 13.73 -5.67
N ASP A 33 0.65 13.35 -6.84
CA ASP A 33 0.00 12.37 -7.74
C ASP A 33 0.75 11.04 -7.61
N ILE A 34 0.05 10.00 -7.18
CA ILE A 34 0.57 8.65 -7.03
C ILE A 34 0.80 8.10 -8.43
N LEU A 35 2.04 7.75 -8.76
CA LEU A 35 2.39 7.22 -10.08
C LEU A 35 2.49 5.69 -10.09
N ARG A 36 2.98 5.13 -8.98
CA ARG A 36 3.26 3.70 -8.87
C ARG A 36 3.25 3.26 -7.42
N VAL A 37 2.67 2.09 -7.18
CA VAL A 37 2.69 1.41 -5.88
C VAL A 37 3.43 0.10 -6.03
N ARG A 38 4.43 -0.14 -5.19
CA ARG A 38 5.14 -1.42 -5.08
C ARG A 38 4.88 -2.04 -3.73
N VAL A 39 4.51 -3.31 -3.74
CA VAL A 39 4.28 -4.15 -2.57
C VAL A 39 5.30 -5.28 -2.60
N VAL A 40 5.96 -5.54 -1.47
CA VAL A 40 6.84 -6.71 -1.27
C VAL A 40 6.43 -7.37 0.06
N ASN A 41 5.70 -8.48 -0.01
CA ASN A 41 5.10 -9.20 1.10
C ASN A 41 5.96 -10.41 1.54
N GLY A 42 7.26 -10.16 1.69
CA GLY A 42 8.24 -11.18 2.02
C GLY A 42 9.65 -10.62 2.17
N ALA A 43 9.78 -9.30 2.36
CA ALA A 43 11.08 -8.65 2.46
C ALA A 43 11.84 -9.12 3.71
N ASP A 44 13.16 -8.94 3.68
CA ASP A 44 14.09 -9.32 4.75
C ASP A 44 13.92 -10.78 5.20
N GLY A 45 13.96 -11.71 4.23
CA GLY A 45 13.81 -13.15 4.50
C GLY A 45 12.40 -13.54 4.94
N GLY A 46 11.37 -12.83 4.48
CA GLY A 46 9.97 -13.13 4.79
C GLY A 46 9.41 -12.44 6.03
N ALA A 47 10.21 -11.60 6.72
CA ALA A 47 9.83 -10.99 8.00
C ALA A 47 9.03 -9.68 7.86
N ARG A 48 9.08 -9.03 6.68
CA ARG A 48 8.56 -7.67 6.48
C ARG A 48 7.66 -7.53 5.27
N LEU A 49 6.69 -6.63 5.41
CA LEU A 49 5.92 -6.06 4.33
C LEU A 49 6.53 -4.69 4.00
N ASN A 50 7.07 -4.54 2.79
CA ASN A 50 7.55 -3.26 2.28
C ASN A 50 6.54 -2.69 1.28
N LEU A 51 6.03 -1.50 1.59
CA LEU A 51 5.12 -0.74 0.73
C LEU A 51 5.83 0.52 0.25
N VAL A 52 5.78 0.80 -1.05
CA VAL A 52 6.42 1.98 -1.62
C VAL A 52 5.46 2.64 -2.59
N ALA A 53 5.10 3.90 -2.33
CA ALA A 53 4.44 4.75 -3.30
C ALA A 53 5.49 5.67 -3.92
N ARG A 54 5.54 5.72 -5.25
CA ARG A 54 6.20 6.79 -5.98
C ARG A 54 5.15 7.83 -6.30
N LEU A 55 5.42 9.07 -5.94
CA LEU A 55 4.53 10.20 -6.16
C LEU A 55 5.24 11.19 -7.09
N ARG A 56 4.48 12.07 -7.73
CA ARG A 56 4.96 13.29 -8.37
C ARG A 56 4.70 14.44 -7.41
N ASP A 57 5.64 15.38 -7.36
CA ASP A 57 5.58 16.59 -6.56
C ASP A 57 5.39 16.27 -5.06
N LEU A 58 6.10 15.29 -4.51
CA LEU A 58 6.04 15.01 -3.06
C LEU A 58 6.74 16.13 -2.29
N GLY A 59 5.99 16.80 -1.42
CA GLY A 59 6.44 17.98 -0.69
C GLY A 59 6.52 17.74 0.81
N SER A 60 6.96 18.77 1.52
CA SER A 60 6.95 18.81 2.98
C SER A 60 5.51 18.78 3.49
N THR A 61 5.28 18.13 4.63
CA THR A 61 3.95 17.99 5.29
C THR A 61 2.88 17.20 4.53
N ASP A 62 3.18 16.71 3.33
CA ASP A 62 2.27 15.81 2.61
C ASP A 62 2.08 14.51 3.39
N ARG A 63 0.84 14.02 3.40
CA ARG A 63 0.46 12.78 4.07
C ARG A 63 0.32 11.66 3.05
N VAL A 64 0.78 10.47 3.42
CA VAL A 64 0.53 9.23 2.69
C VAL A 64 -0.03 8.19 3.66
N ASP A 65 -1.10 7.54 3.24
CA ASP A 65 -1.75 6.46 3.96
C ASP A 65 -1.78 5.20 3.08
N PHE A 66 -1.36 4.08 3.63
CA PHE A 66 -1.60 2.74 3.08
C PHE A 66 -2.70 2.06 3.86
N TRP A 67 -3.78 1.70 3.19
CA TRP A 67 -4.77 0.76 3.69
C TRP A 67 -4.33 -0.64 3.28
N ILE A 68 -4.34 -1.56 4.24
CA ILE A 68 -3.78 -2.90 4.10
C ILE A 68 -4.88 -3.87 4.47
N ASP A 69 -5.22 -4.72 3.51
CA ASP A 69 -6.12 -5.85 3.69
C ASP A 69 -5.29 -7.13 3.72
N THR A 70 -5.52 -7.90 4.77
CA THR A 70 -4.83 -9.10 5.17
C THR A 70 -5.76 -10.32 5.24
N ASP A 71 -7.07 -10.13 5.08
CA ASP A 71 -8.08 -11.19 5.12
C ASP A 71 -8.95 -11.18 3.85
N PRO A 72 -8.78 -12.14 2.92
CA PRO A 72 -9.58 -12.20 1.70
C PRO A 72 -11.07 -12.47 1.92
N HIS A 73 -11.48 -12.81 3.14
CA HIS A 73 -12.87 -13.01 3.52
C HIS A 73 -13.53 -11.75 4.09
N ASP A 74 -12.76 -10.73 4.46
CA ASP A 74 -13.26 -9.41 4.79
C ASP A 74 -13.31 -8.51 3.54
N ARG A 75 -14.23 -7.53 3.54
CA ARG A 75 -14.41 -6.56 2.45
C ARG A 75 -13.56 -5.31 2.63
N GLY A 76 -13.06 -5.03 3.84
CA GLY A 76 -12.34 -3.81 4.19
C GLY A 76 -10.89 -4.04 4.61
N PRO A 77 -10.09 -2.97 4.80
CA PRO A 77 -8.78 -3.10 5.44
C PRO A 77 -8.92 -3.47 6.92
N GLU A 78 -8.02 -4.32 7.40
CA GLU A 78 -7.78 -4.51 8.85
C GLU A 78 -6.74 -3.54 9.40
N TYR A 79 -5.92 -2.92 8.53
CA TYR A 79 -4.88 -1.99 8.97
C TYR A 79 -4.77 -0.73 8.12
N ARG A 80 -4.31 0.36 8.77
CA ARG A 80 -3.86 1.58 8.12
C ARG A 80 -2.47 1.96 8.63
N ALA A 81 -1.54 2.15 7.71
CA ALA A 81 -0.25 2.76 7.98
C ALA A 81 -0.22 4.19 7.44
N SER A 82 0.22 5.16 8.25
CA SER A 82 0.16 6.58 7.93
C SER A 82 1.50 7.26 8.24
N GLY A 83 1.92 8.17 7.38
CA GLY A 83 3.11 9.01 7.59
C GLY A 83 2.93 10.42 7.04
N VAL A 84 3.71 11.37 7.56
CA VAL A 84 3.79 12.74 7.06
C VAL A 84 5.22 13.05 6.65
N SER A 85 5.39 13.64 5.47
CA SER A 85 6.70 13.93 4.88
C SER A 85 7.42 15.00 5.71
N GLU A 86 8.72 14.79 5.94
CA GLU A 86 9.56 15.67 6.78
C GLU A 86 9.03 15.82 8.23
N SER A 87 8.38 14.77 8.75
CA SER A 87 7.88 14.71 10.11
C SER A 87 8.26 13.38 10.76
N ASP A 88 8.30 13.36 12.09
CA ASP A 88 8.38 12.15 12.92
C ASP A 88 7.03 11.44 13.06
N PHE A 89 5.95 12.00 12.49
CA PHE A 89 4.63 11.38 12.52
C PHE A 89 4.62 10.10 11.70
N MET A 90 4.51 8.98 12.41
CA MET A 90 4.26 7.66 11.85
C MET A 90 3.26 6.92 12.72
N GLU A 91 2.34 6.21 12.08
CA GLU A 91 1.27 5.52 12.78
C GLU A 91 0.86 4.24 12.06
N LEU A 92 0.70 3.16 12.82
CA LEU A 92 0.03 1.94 12.38
C LEU A 92 -1.21 1.74 13.25
N ARG A 93 -2.37 1.58 12.64
CA ARG A 93 -3.63 1.29 13.34
C ARG A 93 -4.26 0.01 12.80
N ALA A 94 -4.87 -0.75 13.69
CA ALA A 94 -5.90 -1.71 13.34
C ALA A 94 -7.22 -0.95 13.16
N VAL A 95 -7.91 -1.18 12.06
CA VAL A 95 -9.09 -0.42 11.63
C VAL A 95 -10.20 -1.40 11.25
N ASP A 96 -11.44 -0.92 11.25
CA ASP A 96 -12.60 -1.65 10.75
C ASP A 96 -13.05 -0.98 9.46
N GLY A 97 -12.72 -1.62 8.34
CA GLY A 97 -12.94 -1.06 7.02
C GLY A 97 -12.19 0.25 6.79
N TRP A 98 -12.70 1.09 5.89
CA TRP A 98 -12.06 2.35 5.46
C TRP A 98 -12.14 3.48 6.51
N GLY A 99 -12.49 3.15 7.76
CA GLY A 99 -12.59 4.09 8.86
C GLY A 99 -11.23 4.58 9.32
N THR A 100 -11.05 5.90 9.48
CA THR A 100 -9.77 6.47 9.93
C THR A 100 -9.53 6.34 11.43
N GLN A 101 -10.57 5.97 12.17
CA GLN A 101 -10.49 5.63 13.58
C GLN A 101 -10.15 4.14 13.72
N GLY A 102 -9.46 3.80 14.80
CA GLY A 102 -8.99 2.45 15.03
C GLY A 102 -8.05 2.39 16.23
N THR A 103 -7.57 1.19 16.56
CA THR A 103 -6.68 0.97 17.69
C THR A 103 -5.23 1.11 17.25
N ALA A 104 -4.44 1.93 17.94
CA ALA A 104 -3.01 2.06 17.65
C ALA A 104 -2.28 0.72 17.88
N VAL A 105 -1.43 0.34 16.92
CA VAL A 105 -0.63 -0.89 16.97
C VAL A 105 0.79 -0.52 17.39
N ALA A 106 1.17 -0.90 18.61
CA ALA A 106 2.54 -0.75 19.07
C ALA A 106 3.45 -1.76 18.34
N CYS A 107 4.16 -1.29 17.32
CA CYS A 107 4.98 -2.14 16.46
C CYS A 107 6.45 -1.74 16.48
N ARG A 108 7.28 -2.47 17.24
CA ARG A 108 8.72 -2.28 17.19
C ARG A 108 9.26 -2.65 15.80
N GLY A 109 9.98 -1.72 15.18
CA GLY A 109 10.62 -1.93 13.87
C GLY A 109 9.70 -1.64 12.68
N PHE A 110 8.50 -1.09 12.92
CA PHE A 110 7.78 -0.29 11.93
C PHE A 110 8.60 0.97 11.64
N ASP A 111 8.75 1.28 10.36
CA ASP A 111 9.56 2.40 9.89
C ASP A 111 8.92 3.04 8.65
N ILE A 112 9.08 4.35 8.52
CA ILE A 112 8.64 5.13 7.36
C ILE A 112 9.80 6.00 6.88
N GLY A 113 10.10 5.92 5.59
CA GLY A 113 10.99 6.85 4.90
C GLY A 113 10.20 7.67 3.87
N MET A 114 10.05 8.97 4.12
CA MET A 114 9.38 9.89 3.20
C MET A 114 10.00 11.28 3.35
N ASN A 115 10.58 11.80 2.27
CA ASN A 115 11.26 13.09 2.27
C ASN A 115 10.75 13.94 1.09
N GLY A 116 10.26 15.14 1.41
CA GLY A 116 9.81 16.11 0.42
C GLY A 116 10.99 16.65 -0.37
N GLY A 117 10.83 16.79 -1.69
CA GLY A 117 11.92 17.26 -2.56
C GLY A 117 13.07 16.26 -2.78
N ASP A 118 13.01 15.04 -2.22
CA ASP A 118 13.91 13.97 -2.64
C ASP A 118 13.62 13.59 -4.11
N PRO A 119 14.63 13.49 -4.99
CA PRO A 119 14.42 13.21 -6.42
C PRO A 119 13.74 11.87 -6.72
N SER A 120 13.72 10.93 -5.78
CA SER A 120 13.01 9.68 -5.94
C SER A 120 11.50 9.82 -5.72
N GLU A 121 11.08 10.84 -4.96
CA GLU A 121 9.70 11.17 -4.60
C GLU A 121 8.94 9.94 -4.08
N ARG A 122 9.50 9.30 -3.03
CA ARG A 122 8.97 8.04 -2.49
C ARG A 122 8.51 8.17 -1.07
N ALA A 123 7.35 7.57 -0.81
CA ALA A 123 6.91 7.20 0.53
C ALA A 123 7.12 5.69 0.70
N ARG A 124 8.05 5.30 1.58
CA ARG A 124 8.37 3.90 1.91
C ARG A 124 7.89 3.58 3.30
N PHE A 125 7.15 2.50 3.44
CA PHE A 125 6.70 1.94 4.71
C PHE A 125 7.25 0.53 4.85
N THR A 126 7.93 0.24 5.95
CA THR A 126 8.46 -1.08 6.26
C THR A 126 7.80 -1.58 7.54
N ILE A 127 6.93 -2.58 7.40
CA ILE A 127 6.09 -3.10 8.48
C ILE A 127 6.52 -4.53 8.80
N PRO A 128 7.00 -4.82 10.02
CA PRO A 128 7.18 -6.19 10.47
C PRO A 128 5.86 -6.95 10.41
N ARG A 129 5.84 -8.10 9.73
CA ARG A 129 4.59 -8.87 9.52
C ARG A 129 3.93 -9.32 10.81
N ARG A 130 4.71 -9.57 11.86
CA ARG A 130 4.20 -9.88 13.20
C ARG A 130 3.27 -8.80 13.76
N CYS A 131 3.39 -7.55 13.31
CA CYS A 131 2.52 -6.46 13.73
C CYS A 131 1.17 -6.46 13.00
N LEU A 132 1.05 -7.27 11.94
CA LEU A 132 -0.16 -7.48 11.15
C LEU A 132 -0.73 -8.89 11.38
N GLY A 133 -0.34 -9.58 12.45
CA GLY A 133 -0.76 -10.96 12.72
C GLY A 133 -0.06 -12.04 11.87
N GLY A 134 0.96 -11.69 11.08
CA GLY A 134 1.66 -12.63 10.20
C GLY A 134 0.83 -13.04 8.98
N PRO A 135 0.38 -12.06 8.16
CA PRO A 135 -0.61 -12.31 7.11
C PRO A 135 -0.07 -13.24 6.04
N GLY A 136 -0.97 -13.93 5.32
CA GLY A 136 -0.66 -14.67 4.11
C GLY A 136 -0.49 -13.71 2.93
N PRO A 137 -1.35 -13.76 1.90
CA PRO A 137 -1.44 -12.71 0.89
C PRO A 137 -1.88 -11.37 1.50
N VAL A 138 -1.51 -10.26 0.85
CA VAL A 138 -1.97 -8.91 1.20
C VAL A 138 -2.41 -8.16 -0.06
N ARG A 139 -3.35 -7.23 0.08
CA ARG A 139 -3.62 -6.22 -0.94
C ARG A 139 -3.66 -4.84 -0.30
N VAL A 140 -3.43 -3.82 -1.11
CA VAL A 140 -3.33 -2.44 -0.61
C VAL A 140 -4.09 -1.46 -1.46
N SER A 141 -4.44 -0.35 -0.82
CA SER A 141 -4.94 0.88 -1.43
C SER A 141 -4.15 2.02 -0.83
N VAL A 142 -3.82 3.01 -1.64
CA VAL A 142 -2.97 4.13 -1.23
C VAL A 142 -3.75 5.41 -1.36
N HIS A 143 -3.60 6.27 -0.36
CA HIS A 143 -4.14 7.61 -0.37
C HIS A 143 -3.00 8.58 -0.11
N SER A 144 -2.94 9.65 -0.89
CA SER A 144 -2.05 10.77 -0.63
C SER A 144 -2.84 12.06 -0.51
N ARG A 145 -2.37 12.93 0.39
CA ARG A 145 -3.03 14.19 0.67
C ARG A 145 -2.02 15.31 0.83
N ARG A 146 -2.27 16.39 0.08
CA ARG A 146 -1.61 17.69 0.23
C ARG A 146 -2.62 18.74 0.67
N VAL A 147 -2.25 19.59 1.62
CA VAL A 147 -3.03 20.80 1.94
C VAL A 147 -2.40 21.99 1.23
N THR A 148 -3.20 22.72 0.47
CA THR A 148 -2.79 23.95 -0.25
C THR A 148 -3.68 25.11 0.15
N ASP A 149 -3.35 26.32 -0.30
CA ASP A 149 -4.21 27.50 -0.14
C ASP A 149 -5.61 27.31 -0.77
N ASN A 150 -5.72 26.42 -1.76
CA ASN A 150 -6.98 26.07 -2.44
C ASN A 150 -7.68 24.85 -1.81
N GLY A 151 -7.26 24.44 -0.61
CA GLY A 151 -7.82 23.30 0.11
C GLY A 151 -7.02 22.01 -0.05
N ALA A 152 -7.60 20.91 0.46
CA ALA A 152 -6.97 19.60 0.45
C ALA A 152 -7.13 18.92 -0.91
N GLN A 153 -6.00 18.59 -1.53
CA GLN A 153 -5.91 17.73 -2.70
C GLN A 153 -5.71 16.29 -2.22
N ASN A 154 -6.54 15.38 -2.73
CA ASN A 154 -6.51 13.98 -2.34
C ASN A 154 -6.40 13.13 -3.60
N ASP A 155 -5.50 12.17 -3.55
CA ASP A 155 -5.33 11.17 -4.58
C ASP A 155 -5.49 9.76 -3.99
N TRP A 156 -6.10 8.86 -4.76
CA TRP A 156 -6.39 7.50 -4.36
C TRP A 156 -6.03 6.52 -5.45
N ALA A 157 -5.18 5.57 -5.11
CA ALA A 157 -4.66 4.57 -6.03
C ALA A 157 -5.06 3.15 -5.56
N PRO A 158 -5.76 2.33 -6.37
CA PRO A 158 -6.17 2.58 -7.77
C PRO A 158 -7.43 3.45 -7.93
N ALA A 159 -8.22 3.57 -6.88
CA ALA A 159 -9.36 4.48 -6.77
C ALA A 159 -9.76 4.54 -5.29
N ARG A 160 -10.60 5.50 -4.93
CA ARG A 160 -11.10 5.62 -3.56
C ARG A 160 -11.79 4.34 -3.11
N HIS A 161 -11.25 3.73 -2.05
CA HIS A 161 -11.75 2.50 -1.45
C HIS A 161 -11.75 1.29 -2.41
N ALA A 162 -10.84 1.29 -3.38
CA ALA A 162 -10.61 0.19 -4.29
C ALA A 162 -9.24 -0.44 -4.03
N TRP A 163 -9.10 -1.70 -4.41
CA TRP A 163 -7.91 -2.50 -4.15
C TRP A 163 -7.09 -2.75 -5.39
N TYR A 164 -5.77 -2.75 -5.24
CA TYR A 164 -4.92 -3.51 -6.16
C TYR A 164 -5.13 -5.03 -5.97
N PRO A 165 -4.73 -5.85 -6.95
CA PRO A 165 -4.72 -7.31 -6.79
C PRO A 165 -3.91 -7.78 -5.59
N TRP A 166 -4.25 -8.97 -5.09
CA TRP A 166 -3.51 -9.65 -4.03
C TRP A 166 -2.05 -9.95 -4.41
N VAL A 167 -1.17 -9.78 -3.44
CA VAL A 167 0.26 -10.10 -3.52
C VAL A 167 0.54 -11.23 -2.54
N ALA A 168 1.06 -12.33 -3.06
CA ALA A 168 1.35 -13.51 -2.24
C ALA A 168 2.51 -13.26 -1.27
N ARG A 169 2.80 -14.27 -0.46
CA ARG A 169 3.91 -14.29 0.48
C ARG A 169 5.20 -14.75 -0.18
#